data_AF-A0A833G4J9-F1
#
_entry.id   AF-A0A833G4J9-F1
#
_cell.length_a   1.000
_cell.length_b   1.000
_cell.length_c   1.000
_cell.angle_alpha   90.00
_cell.angle_beta   90.00
_cell.angle_gamma   90.00
#
_symmetry.space_group_name_H-M   'P 1'
#
loop_
_entity.id
_entity.type
_entity.pdbx_description
1 polymer ?
#
loop_
_entity_poly.entity_id
_entity_poly.type
_entity_poly.pdbx_seq_one_letter_code
_entity_poly.pdbx_strand_id
1 'polypeptide(L)'
;ALAEQVASLGDPAELERRLAADPKDHQARFDLALIQNALGERDKAADNLLAIMKADRTWQDDGARLQLLKFFEAWGMTDEATLAARRKLSSLLFS
;
A
#
# COMPACT_ATOMS: atom_id res chain seq x y z
N ALA A 1 -10.08 12.10 13.49
CA ALA A 1 -10.06 12.13 12.01
C ALA A 1 -9.15 11.05 11.40
N LEU A 2 -7.81 11.14 11.45
CA LEU A 2 -6.94 10.08 10.87
C LEU A 2 -6.83 8.83 11.76
N ALA A 3 -6.71 9.03 13.08
CA ALA A 3 -6.64 7.93 14.05
C ALA A 3 -7.90 7.05 14.09
N GLU A 4 -9.09 7.62 13.81
CA GLU A 4 -10.36 6.86 13.78
C GLU A 4 -10.46 5.97 12.54
N GLN A 5 -9.96 6.43 11.39
CA GLN A 5 -9.91 5.61 10.17
C GLN A 5 -8.95 4.42 10.33
N VAL A 6 -7.80 4.64 10.99
CA VAL A 6 -6.85 3.57 11.33
C VAL A 6 -7.48 2.56 12.29
N ALA A 7 -8.21 3.01 13.31
CA ALA A 7 -8.87 2.11 14.25
C ALA A 7 -9.91 1.18 13.59
N SER A 8 -10.57 1.63 12.51
CA SER A 8 -11.51 0.79 11.74
C SER A 8 -10.87 -0.22 10.81
N LEU A 9 -9.61 -0.03 10.41
CA LEU A 9 -8.87 -0.91 9.49
C LEU A 9 -8.28 -2.14 10.21
N GLY A 10 -8.25 -2.13 11.54
CA GLY A 10 -7.73 -3.20 12.38
C GLY A 10 -6.38 -2.88 13.01
N ASP A 11 -5.86 -3.83 13.80
CA ASP A 11 -4.54 -3.75 14.42
C ASP A 11 -3.44 -4.11 13.39
N PRO A 12 -2.45 -3.24 13.12
CA PRO A 12 -1.30 -3.56 12.27
C PRO A 12 -0.64 -4.89 12.60
N ALA A 13 -0.48 -5.22 13.88
CA ALA A 13 0.14 -6.47 14.29
C ALA A 13 -0.70 -7.71 13.91
N GLU A 14 -2.03 -7.57 13.91
CA GLU A 14 -2.92 -8.62 13.43
C GLU A 14 -2.87 -8.79 11.91
N LEU A 15 -2.81 -7.68 11.17
CA LEU A 15 -2.64 -7.72 9.72
C LEU A 15 -1.31 -8.35 9.32
N GLU A 16 -0.23 -8.04 10.04
CA GLU A 16 1.07 -8.69 9.84
C GLU A 16 1.02 -10.19 10.14
N ARG A 17 0.33 -10.62 11.21
CA ARG A 17 0.09 -12.05 11.49
C ARG A 17 -0.68 -12.74 10.37
N ARG A 18 -1.75 -12.10 9.87
CA ARG A 18 -2.52 -12.61 8.72
C ARG A 18 -1.65 -12.77 7.49
N LEU A 19 -0.79 -11.80 7.19
CA LEU A 19 0.14 -11.86 6.05
C LEU A 19 1.24 -12.91 6.23
N ALA A 20 1.68 -13.17 7.46
CA ALA A 20 2.62 -14.25 7.74
C ALA A 20 1.99 -15.64 7.53
N ALA A 21 0.70 -15.77 7.85
CA ALA A 21 -0.05 -17.02 7.64
C ALA A 21 -0.50 -17.19 6.17
N ASP A 22 -0.94 -16.11 5.53
CA ASP A 22 -1.35 -16.06 4.13
C ASP A 22 -0.73 -14.84 3.43
N PRO A 23 0.43 -15.02 2.77
CA PRO A 23 1.04 -13.96 1.98
C PRO A 23 0.17 -13.47 0.82
N LYS A 24 -0.88 -14.18 0.42
CA LYS A 24 -1.80 -13.79 -0.65
C LYS A 24 -3.04 -13.04 -0.15
N ASP A 25 -3.13 -12.75 1.15
CA ASP A 25 -4.18 -11.89 1.70
C ASP A 25 -3.96 -10.44 1.27
N HIS A 26 -4.37 -10.12 0.04
CA HIS A 26 -4.23 -8.79 -0.56
C HIS A 26 -5.05 -7.74 0.19
N GLN A 27 -6.17 -8.14 0.82
CA GLN A 27 -6.97 -7.24 1.64
C GLN A 27 -6.19 -6.80 2.88
N ALA A 28 -5.62 -7.75 3.65
CA ALA A 28 -4.80 -7.42 4.80
C ALA A 28 -3.59 -6.56 4.43
N ARG A 29 -3.00 -6.83 3.26
CA ARG A 29 -1.87 -6.06 2.75
C ARG A 29 -2.26 -4.62 2.40
N PHE A 30 -3.44 -4.44 1.81
CA PHE A 30 -3.98 -3.13 1.47
C PHE A 30 -4.31 -2.32 2.73
N ASP A 31 -5.01 -2.94 3.70
CA ASP A 31 -5.36 -2.29 4.96
C ASP A 31 -4.11 -1.89 5.75
N LEU A 32 -3.09 -2.76 5.77
CA LEU A 32 -1.81 -2.46 6.40
C LEU A 32 -1.12 -1.26 5.73
N ALA A 33 -1.19 -1.14 4.39
CA ALA A 33 -0.65 0.00 3.68
C ALA A 33 -1.34 1.32 4.08
N LEU A 34 -2.67 1.30 4.24
CA LEU A 34 -3.43 2.46 4.69
C LEU A 34 -3.00 2.91 6.10
N ILE A 35 -2.85 1.95 7.02
CA ILE A 35 -2.41 2.24 8.39
C ILE A 35 -0.97 2.76 8.40
N GLN A 36 -0.05 2.12 7.68
CA GLN A 36 1.34 2.56 7.58
C GLN A 36 1.45 3.97 7.02
N ASN A 37 0.68 4.31 5.99
CA ASN A 37 0.61 5.68 5.49
C ASN A 37 0.14 6.66 6.56
N ALA A 38 -0.89 6.30 7.32
CA ALA A 38 -1.41 7.13 8.41
C ALA A 38 -0.40 7.33 9.56
N LEU A 39 0.51 6.35 9.76
CA LEU A 39 1.62 6.41 10.71
C LEU A 39 2.86 7.14 10.16
N GLY A 40 2.83 7.59 8.90
CA GLY A 40 3.98 8.24 8.25
C GLY A 40 5.01 7.27 7.65
N GLU A 41 4.75 5.96 7.71
CA GLU A 41 5.60 4.89 7.17
C GLU A 41 5.37 4.73 5.65
N ARG A 42 5.64 5.80 4.89
CA ARG A 42 5.29 5.92 3.45
C ARG A 42 5.90 4.81 2.58
N ASP A 43 7.18 4.50 2.80
CA ASP A 43 7.87 3.47 2.02
C ASP A 43 7.23 2.09 2.21
N LYS A 44 6.91 1.72 3.46
CA LYS A 44 6.24 0.45 3.77
C LYS A 44 4.85 0.39 3.16
N ALA A 45 4.10 1.50 3.23
CA ALA A 45 2.78 1.61 2.63
C ALA A 45 2.84 1.40 1.11
N ALA A 46 3.78 2.07 0.43
CA ALA A 46 3.96 1.92 -1.01
C ALA A 46 4.37 0.49 -1.39
N ASP A 47 5.30 -0.12 -0.64
CA ASP A 47 5.78 -1.48 -0.89
C ASP A 47 4.67 -2.53 -0.76
N ASN A 48 3.76 -2.36 0.21
CA ASN A 48 2.60 -3.23 0.35
C ASN A 48 1.67 -3.17 -0.88
N LEU A 49 1.35 -1.96 -1.37
CA LEU A 49 0.51 -1.79 -2.56
C LEU A 49 1.19 -2.32 -3.84
N LEU A 50 2.49 -2.04 -4.01
CA LEU A 50 3.28 -2.55 -5.13
C LEU A 50 3.33 -4.09 -5.12
N ALA A 51 3.38 -4.70 -3.94
CA ALA A 51 3.40 -6.14 -3.82
C ALA A 51 2.05 -6.78 -4.17
N ILE A 52 0.92 -6.12 -3.91
CA ILE A 52 -0.39 -6.52 -4.47
C ILE A 52 -0.32 -6.45 -5.99
N MET A 53 0.09 -5.32 -6.56
CA MET A 53 0.17 -5.14 -8.02
C MET A 53 1.08 -6.17 -8.71
N LYS A 54 2.16 -6.59 -8.05
CA LYS A 54 3.06 -7.64 -8.56
C LYS A 54 2.38 -9.02 -8.59
N ALA A 55 1.50 -9.30 -7.63
CA ALA A 55 0.81 -10.59 -7.51
C ALA A 55 -0.46 -10.65 -8.36
N ASP A 56 -1.29 -9.61 -8.31
CA ASP A 56 -2.53 -9.45 -9.05
C ASP A 56 -2.76 -7.96 -9.38
N ARG A 57 -2.55 -7.62 -10.65
CA ARG A 57 -2.69 -6.24 -11.14
C ARG A 57 -4.15 -5.77 -11.10
N THR A 58 -5.10 -6.69 -11.30
CA THR A 58 -6.53 -6.42 -11.42
C THR A 58 -7.27 -6.49 -10.10
N TRP A 59 -6.56 -6.76 -9.00
CA TRP A 59 -7.15 -6.88 -7.68
C TRP A 59 -7.97 -5.63 -7.32
N GLN A 60 -9.27 -5.84 -7.04
CA GLN A 60 -10.26 -4.78 -6.81
C GLN A 60 -10.28 -3.69 -7.90
N ASP A 61 -10.35 -4.09 -9.17
CA ASP A 61 -10.43 -3.15 -10.30
C ASP A 61 -9.29 -2.11 -10.28
N ASP A 62 -8.05 -2.58 -10.17
CA ASP A 62 -6.82 -1.78 -9.98
C ASP A 62 -6.73 -1.06 -8.61
N GLY A 63 -7.46 -1.52 -7.59
CA GLY A 63 -7.57 -0.86 -6.28
C GLY A 63 -6.22 -0.49 -5.64
N ALA A 64 -5.24 -1.39 -5.71
CA ALA A 64 -3.89 -1.13 -5.18
C ALA A 64 -3.15 -0.01 -5.94
N ARG A 65 -3.26 0.01 -7.28
CA ARG A 65 -2.66 1.05 -8.13
C ARG A 65 -3.32 2.39 -7.87
N LEU A 66 -4.65 2.43 -7.84
CA LEU A 66 -5.41 3.65 -7.61
C LEU A 66 -5.09 4.25 -6.23
N GLN A 67 -4.97 3.41 -5.20
CA GLN A 67 -4.59 3.87 -3.88
C GLN A 67 -3.15 4.41 -3.84
N LEU A 68 -2.22 3.77 -4.55
CA LEU A 68 -0.84 4.24 -4.64
C LEU A 68 -0.75 5.62 -5.33
N LEU A 69 -1.57 5.86 -6.35
CA LEU A 69 -1.67 7.17 -7.00
C LEU A 69 -2.21 8.24 -6.04
N LYS A 70 -3.22 7.92 -5.23
CA LYS A 70 -3.73 8.83 -4.19
C LYS A 70 -2.65 9.18 -3.15
N PHE A 71 -1.81 8.21 -2.78
CA PHE A 71 -0.67 8.47 -1.91
C PHE A 71 0.33 9.44 -2.56
N PHE A 72 0.64 9.29 -3.84
CA PHE A 72 1.53 10.24 -4.53
C PHE A 72 0.97 11.65 -4.55
N GLU A 73 -0.33 11.82 -4.77
CA GLU A 73 -1.00 13.11 -4.71
C GLU A 73 -0.90 13.73 -3.30
N ALA A 74 -1.10 12.92 -2.25
CA ALA A 74 -1.04 13.37 -0.86
C ALA A 74 0.38 13.69 -0.38
N TRP A 75 1.39 12.92 -0.78
CA TRP A 75 2.79 13.11 -0.38
C TRP A 75 3.48 14.20 -1.21
N GLY A 76 3.05 14.38 -2.45
CA GLY A 76 3.67 15.27 -3.43
C GLY A 76 4.58 14.52 -4.41
N MET A 77 4.69 15.08 -5.62
CA MET A 77 5.41 14.45 -6.73
C MET A 77 6.94 14.39 -6.56
N THR A 78 7.48 15.21 -5.66
CA THR A 78 8.92 15.31 -5.36
C THR A 78 9.31 14.60 -4.06
N ASP A 79 8.36 14.02 -3.34
CA ASP A 79 8.64 13.23 -2.13
C ASP A 79 9.46 11.99 -2.47
N GLU A 80 10.41 11.63 -1.61
CA GLU A 80 11.34 10.52 -1.86
C GLU A 80 10.61 9.18 -2.00
N ALA A 81 9.58 8.93 -1.19
CA ALA A 81 8.77 7.71 -1.26
C ALA A 81 7.97 7.67 -2.56
N THR A 82 7.41 8.81 -3.00
CA THR A 82 6.76 8.94 -4.32
C THR A 82 7.74 8.59 -5.45
N LEU A 83 8.94 9.15 -5.45
CA LEU A 83 9.95 8.90 -6.48
C LEU A 83 10.37 7.43 -6.51
N ALA A 84 10.63 6.83 -5.35
CA ALA A 84 11.01 5.43 -5.24
C ALA A 84 9.91 4.48 -5.71
N ALA A 85 8.68 4.70 -5.26
CA ALA A 85 7.54 3.88 -5.63
C ALA A 85 7.18 4.01 -7.12
N ARG A 86 7.28 5.21 -7.71
CA ARG A 86 7.08 5.40 -9.17
C ARG A 86 8.08 4.61 -10.01
N ARG A 87 9.36 4.55 -9.60
CA ARG A 87 10.37 3.72 -10.28
C ARG A 87 9.99 2.23 -10.23
N LYS A 88 9.61 1.74 -9.04
CA LYS A 88 9.17 0.35 -8.84
C LYS A 88 7.90 0.04 -9.67
N LEU A 89 6.91 0.93 -9.65
CA LEU A 89 5.68 0.79 -10.42
C LEU A 89 5.96 0.73 -11.93
N SER A 90 6.80 1.64 -12.45
CA SER A 90 7.18 1.64 -13.86
C SER A 90 7.86 0.33 -14.25
N SER A 91 8.81 -0.15 -13.44
CA SER A 91 9.44 -1.46 -13.66
C SER A 91 8.39 -2.57 -13.71
N LEU A 92 7.42 -2.61 -12.78
CA LEU A 92 6.39 -3.65 -12.75
C LEU A 92 5.44 -3.62 -13.95
N LEU A 93 5.22 -2.47 -14.59
CA LEU A 93 4.27 -2.31 -15.69
C LEU A 93 4.90 -2.57 -17.07
N PHE A 94 6.21 -2.31 -17.21
CA PHE A 94 6.90 -2.33 -18.51
C PHE A 94 8.01 -3.38 -18.61
N SER A 95 8.27 -4.17 -17.57
CA SER A 95 9.04 -5.42 -17.64
C SER A 95 8.14 -6.60 -17.99
#